data_AF-A0A2E4J4V6-F1
#
_entry.id   AF-A0A2E4J4V6-F1
#
_cell.length_a   1.000
_cell.length_b   1.000
_cell.length_c   1.000
_cell.angle_alpha   90.00
_cell.angle_beta   90.00
_cell.angle_gamma   90.00
#
_symmetry.space_group_name_H-M   'P 1'
#
loop_
_entity.id
_entity.type
_entity.pdbx_description
1 polymer ?
#
loop_
_entity_poly.entity_id
_entity_poly.type
_entity_poly.pdbx_seq_one_letter_code
_entity_poly.pdbx_strand_id
1 'polypeptide(L)'
;MSHYTFTDQFRAIYDKGLELYANGQRGPETFFDKTDTAFLAANGITAQHLYDYVEDANNYDDPTYERALGIELVRRDYFLNIQKGKKSKVTTDSDSWPEKSDEINGIAWLPRILPKARAKLRGELPASMMYSCGGDRLFFTTNDIEPSEFLALIWRHLDDDQAIIDWVIRRSGSKA
;
A
#
# COMPACT_ATOMS: atom_id res chain seq x y z
N MET A 1 1.07 -22.67 -6.73
CA MET A 1 0.14 -21.55 -6.50
C MET A 1 -0.42 -21.12 -7.84
N SER A 2 -1.74 -21.00 -7.98
CA SER A 2 -2.35 -20.55 -9.24
C SER A 2 -2.39 -19.03 -9.26
N HIS A 3 -1.95 -18.41 -10.36
CA HIS A 3 -2.08 -16.96 -10.54
C HIS A 3 -3.55 -16.55 -10.74
N TYR A 4 -4.37 -17.44 -11.29
CA TYR A 4 -5.77 -17.19 -11.61
C TYR A 4 -6.62 -17.00 -10.33
N THR A 5 -6.33 -17.76 -9.28
CA THR A 5 -7.10 -17.74 -8.01
C THR A 5 -6.51 -16.80 -6.97
N PHE A 6 -5.63 -15.87 -7.37
CA PHE A 6 -4.95 -14.97 -6.43
C PHE A 6 -5.96 -14.13 -5.64
N THR A 7 -6.94 -13.54 -6.33
CA THR A 7 -7.94 -12.66 -5.72
C THR A 7 -8.80 -13.39 -4.71
N ASP A 8 -9.19 -14.63 -5.00
CA ASP A 8 -10.03 -15.44 -4.12
C ASP A 8 -9.27 -15.83 -2.84
N GLN A 9 -8.00 -16.22 -2.97
CA GLN A 9 -7.15 -16.54 -1.83
C GLN A 9 -6.83 -15.30 -1.00
N PHE A 10 -6.56 -14.16 -1.64
CA PHE A 10 -6.35 -12.91 -0.93
C PHE A 10 -7.59 -12.48 -0.14
N ARG A 11 -8.79 -12.60 -0.75
CA ARG A 11 -10.07 -12.35 -0.07
C ARG A 11 -10.24 -13.20 1.18
N ALA A 12 -10.01 -14.51 1.07
CA ALA A 12 -10.17 -15.42 2.19
C ALA A 12 -9.28 -15.06 3.39
N ILE A 13 -8.02 -14.69 3.14
CA ILE A 13 -7.09 -14.30 4.21
C ILE A 13 -7.46 -12.92 4.78
N TYR A 14 -7.92 -11.99 3.94
CA TYR A 14 -8.39 -10.68 4.38
C TYR A 14 -9.63 -10.80 5.28
N ASP A 15 -10.66 -11.55 4.86
CA ASP A 15 -11.89 -11.76 5.64
C ASP A 15 -11.59 -12.45 6.99
N LYS A 16 -10.68 -13.44 6.99
CA LYS A 16 -10.17 -14.06 8.23
C LYS A 16 -9.55 -13.02 9.15
N GLY A 17 -8.70 -12.13 8.61
CA GLY A 17 -8.07 -11.07 9.39
C GLY A 17 -9.09 -10.08 9.98
N LEU A 18 -10.12 -9.70 9.22
CA LEU A 18 -11.21 -8.85 9.70
C LEU A 18 -11.92 -9.48 10.90
N GLU A 19 -12.29 -10.76 10.79
CA GLU A 19 -12.98 -11.49 11.87
C GLU A 19 -12.13 -11.59 13.14
N LEU A 20 -10.85 -11.94 13.00
CA LEU A 20 -9.93 -12.03 14.14
C LEU A 20 -9.76 -10.69 14.85
N TYR A 21 -9.60 -9.60 14.10
CA TYR A 21 -9.49 -8.27 14.69
C TYR A 21 -10.78 -7.85 15.40
N ALA A 22 -11.95 -8.08 14.79
CA ALA A 22 -13.26 -7.80 15.38
C ALA A 22 -13.47 -8.56 16.70
N ASN A 23 -12.92 -9.78 16.81
CA ASN A 23 -12.94 -10.61 18.01
C ASN A 23 -11.87 -10.24 19.06
N GLY A 24 -11.16 -9.12 18.89
CA GLY A 24 -10.21 -8.60 19.87
C GLY A 24 -8.78 -9.15 19.74
N GLN A 25 -8.50 -10.01 18.77
CA GLN A 25 -7.15 -10.50 18.54
C GLN A 25 -6.26 -9.41 17.91
N ARG A 26 -4.98 -9.36 18.29
CA ARG A 26 -4.03 -8.35 17.81
C ARG A 26 -2.69 -8.97 17.42
N GLY A 27 -1.94 -8.25 16.59
CA GLY A 27 -0.61 -8.64 16.11
C GLY A 27 -0.63 -9.52 14.85
N PRO A 28 0.15 -9.19 13.81
CA PRO A 28 0.19 -9.97 12.57
C PRO A 28 0.67 -11.42 12.77
N GLU A 29 1.48 -11.68 13.79
CA GLU A 29 1.99 -13.00 14.16
C GLU A 29 0.92 -13.94 14.70
N THR A 30 -0.22 -13.40 15.14
CA THR A 30 -1.33 -14.20 15.67
C THR A 30 -2.39 -14.48 14.60
N PHE A 31 -2.48 -13.66 13.55
CA PHE A 31 -3.57 -13.69 12.57
C PHE A 31 -3.46 -14.81 11.54
N PHE A 32 -2.23 -15.07 11.08
CA PHE A 32 -1.99 -15.82 9.85
C PHE A 32 -1.15 -17.06 10.14
N ASP A 33 -1.59 -18.19 9.59
CA ASP A 33 -0.84 -19.44 9.74
C ASP A 33 0.31 -19.55 8.72
N LYS A 34 1.00 -20.69 8.72
CA LYS A 34 2.13 -20.94 7.80
C LYS A 34 1.69 -20.97 6.33
N THR A 35 0.47 -21.40 6.04
CA THR A 35 -0.08 -21.44 4.68
C THR A 35 -0.39 -20.03 4.20
N ASP A 36 -1.05 -19.24 5.04
CA ASP A 36 -1.37 -17.83 4.76
C ASP A 36 -0.08 -17.02 4.50
N THR A 37 0.88 -17.12 5.41
CA THR A 37 2.14 -16.37 5.32
C THR A 37 2.98 -16.81 4.11
N ALA A 38 2.96 -18.10 3.74
CA ALA A 38 3.59 -18.58 2.52
C ALA A 38 2.92 -18.04 1.25
N PHE A 39 1.58 -17.99 1.22
CA PHE A 39 0.83 -17.39 0.12
C PHE A 39 1.15 -15.89 -0.02
N LEU A 40 1.09 -15.13 1.08
CA LEU A 40 1.39 -13.69 1.07
C LEU A 40 2.82 -13.46 0.58
N ALA A 41 3.79 -14.18 1.13
CA ALA A 41 5.19 -14.05 0.74
C ALA A 41 5.44 -14.37 -0.74
N ALA A 42 4.76 -15.38 -1.29
CA ALA A 42 4.86 -15.77 -2.69
C ALA A 42 4.25 -14.75 -3.66
N ASN A 43 3.40 -13.84 -3.17
CA ASN A 43 2.85 -12.71 -3.92
C ASN A 43 3.51 -11.38 -3.53
N GLY A 44 4.57 -11.41 -2.72
CA GLY A 44 5.32 -10.23 -2.31
C GLY A 44 4.62 -9.38 -1.26
N ILE A 45 3.64 -9.92 -0.54
CA ILE A 45 2.87 -9.28 0.52
C ILE A 45 3.45 -9.74 1.87
N THR A 46 3.47 -8.84 2.87
CA THR A 46 3.85 -9.18 4.24
C THR A 46 2.61 -9.40 5.09
N ALA A 47 2.72 -10.22 6.14
CA ALA A 47 1.67 -10.37 7.15
C ALA A 47 1.32 -9.03 7.81
N GLN A 48 2.33 -8.18 8.07
CA GLN A 48 2.14 -6.84 8.62
C GLN A 48 1.23 -5.99 7.72
N HIS A 49 1.50 -5.89 6.41
CA HIS A 49 0.66 -5.06 5.55
C HIS A 49 -0.79 -5.53 5.50
N LEU A 50 -1.02 -6.85 5.50
CA LEU A 50 -2.39 -7.37 5.54
C LEU A 50 -3.06 -7.08 6.89
N TYR A 51 -2.33 -7.25 7.99
CA TYR A 51 -2.78 -6.87 9.33
C TYR A 51 -3.17 -5.39 9.40
N ASP A 52 -2.33 -4.49 8.88
CA ASP A 52 -2.57 -3.05 8.88
C ASP A 52 -3.86 -2.70 8.10
N TYR A 53 -4.12 -3.37 6.98
CA TYR A 53 -5.37 -3.16 6.24
C TYR A 53 -6.61 -3.60 7.02
N VAL A 54 -6.56 -4.74 7.71
CA VAL A 54 -7.72 -5.23 8.47
C VAL A 54 -7.94 -4.46 9.76
N GLU A 55 -6.87 -3.96 10.39
CA GLU A 55 -6.92 -3.05 11.53
C GLU A 55 -7.58 -1.73 11.13
N ASP A 56 -7.08 -1.07 10.08
CA ASP A 56 -7.62 0.21 9.64
C ASP A 56 -9.04 0.08 9.09
N ALA A 57 -9.37 -1.02 8.40
CA ALA A 57 -10.74 -1.28 7.96
C ALA A 57 -11.71 -1.46 9.15
N ASN A 58 -11.32 -2.16 10.21
CA ASN A 58 -12.18 -2.29 11.41
C ASN A 58 -12.35 -0.98 12.17
N ASN A 59 -11.32 -0.13 12.20
CA ASN A 59 -11.33 1.11 12.99
C ASN A 59 -11.92 2.30 12.23
N TYR A 60 -11.82 2.31 10.89
CA TYR A 60 -12.07 3.49 10.06
C TYR A 60 -12.84 3.21 8.76
N ASP A 61 -13.24 1.96 8.50
CA ASP A 61 -13.87 1.53 7.25
C ASP A 61 -13.03 1.80 5.98
N ASP A 62 -11.72 2.06 6.11
CA ASP A 62 -10.81 2.38 5.00
C ASP A 62 -9.34 2.04 5.34
N PRO A 63 -8.56 1.37 4.45
CA PRO A 63 -8.90 0.95 3.09
C PRO A 63 -9.96 -0.15 3.05
N THR A 64 -10.95 0.00 2.15
CA THR A 64 -11.87 -1.09 1.83
C THR A 64 -11.10 -2.28 1.24
N TYR A 65 -11.75 -3.45 1.21
CA TYR A 65 -11.19 -4.64 0.56
C TYR A 65 -10.75 -4.34 -0.88
N GLU A 66 -11.57 -3.65 -1.67
CA GLU A 66 -11.30 -3.34 -3.07
C GLU A 66 -10.05 -2.45 -3.21
N ARG A 67 -9.86 -1.48 -2.32
CA ARG A 67 -8.67 -0.62 -2.30
C ARG A 67 -7.43 -1.41 -1.91
N ALA A 68 -7.51 -2.22 -0.85
CA ALA A 68 -6.42 -3.09 -0.43
C ALA A 68 -6.02 -4.06 -1.55
N LEU A 69 -7.00 -4.69 -2.21
CA LEU A 69 -6.78 -5.57 -3.36
C LEU A 69 -6.14 -4.82 -4.53
N GLY A 70 -6.64 -3.64 -4.90
CA GLY A 70 -6.09 -2.83 -5.98
C GLY A 70 -4.62 -2.49 -5.76
N ILE A 71 -4.28 -2.04 -4.54
CA ILE A 71 -2.90 -1.76 -4.14
C ILE A 71 -2.03 -3.02 -4.28
N GLU A 72 -2.49 -4.16 -3.76
CA GLU A 72 -1.69 -5.39 -3.79
C GLU A 72 -1.60 -6.02 -5.18
N LEU A 73 -2.55 -5.78 -6.09
CA LEU A 73 -2.41 -6.19 -7.49
C LEU A 73 -1.25 -5.46 -8.17
N VAL A 74 -1.15 -4.14 -7.99
CA VAL A 74 -0.02 -3.34 -8.53
C VAL A 74 1.30 -3.81 -7.94
N ARG A 75 1.36 -3.98 -6.61
CA ARG A 75 2.58 -4.43 -5.95
C ARG A 75 2.97 -5.86 -6.34
N ARG A 76 2.01 -6.78 -6.42
CA ARG A 76 2.25 -8.16 -6.85
C ARG A 76 2.81 -8.21 -8.27
N ASP A 77 2.28 -7.39 -9.17
CA ASP A 77 2.76 -7.31 -10.54
C ASP A 77 4.24 -6.86 -10.58
N TYR A 78 4.57 -5.76 -9.88
CA TYR A 78 5.96 -5.31 -9.74
C TYR A 78 6.88 -6.40 -9.18
N PHE A 79 6.44 -7.11 -8.13
CA PHE A 79 7.22 -8.18 -7.51
C PHE A 79 7.51 -9.34 -8.46
N LEU A 80 6.50 -9.82 -9.17
CA LEU A 80 6.65 -10.97 -10.06
C LEU A 80 7.42 -10.59 -11.33
N ASN A 81 7.12 -9.43 -11.92
CA ASN A 81 7.61 -9.08 -13.25
C ASN A 81 8.89 -8.24 -13.23
N ILE A 82 9.04 -7.34 -12.25
CA ILE A 82 10.26 -6.53 -12.11
C ILE A 82 11.25 -7.19 -11.16
N GLN A 83 10.80 -7.61 -9.97
CA GLN A 83 11.69 -8.23 -8.96
C GLN A 83 11.88 -9.74 -9.15
N LYS A 84 11.22 -10.36 -10.14
CA LYS A 84 11.32 -11.80 -10.46
C LYS A 84 11.02 -12.70 -9.27
N GLY A 85 10.06 -12.30 -8.43
CA GLY A 85 9.67 -13.00 -7.20
C GLY A 85 10.72 -12.94 -6.09
N LYS A 86 11.73 -12.06 -6.18
CA LYS A 86 12.77 -11.89 -5.16
C LYS A 86 12.50 -10.65 -4.34
N LYS A 87 12.34 -10.81 -3.03
CA LYS A 87 12.12 -9.68 -2.11
C LYS A 87 13.34 -8.75 -2.11
N SER A 88 13.10 -7.45 -1.98
CA SER A 88 14.18 -6.50 -1.67
C SER A 88 14.81 -6.85 -0.33
N LYS A 89 16.10 -6.55 -0.20
CA LYS A 89 16.83 -6.63 1.08
C LYS A 89 16.88 -5.27 1.78
N VAL A 90 16.33 -4.25 1.15
CA VAL A 90 16.29 -2.88 1.66
C VAL A 90 15.02 -2.70 2.46
N THR A 91 15.16 -2.03 3.60
CA THR A 91 14.05 -1.44 4.35
C THR A 91 14.34 0.05 4.43
N THR A 92 13.39 0.89 4.01
CA THR A 92 13.55 2.34 4.06
C THR A 92 13.44 2.84 5.49
N ASP A 93 14.22 3.86 5.83
CA ASP A 93 14.05 4.62 7.07
C ASP A 93 12.97 5.68 6.89
N SER A 94 11.85 5.52 7.59
CA SER A 94 10.72 6.45 7.48
C SER A 94 10.96 7.81 8.13
N ASP A 95 11.97 7.91 9.00
CA ASP A 95 12.35 9.17 9.65
C ASP A 95 13.16 10.07 8.71
N SER A 96 13.68 9.50 7.62
CA SER A 96 14.33 10.24 6.53
C SER A 96 13.37 10.86 5.52
N TRP A 97 12.06 10.55 5.61
CA TRP A 97 11.07 11.07 4.68
C TRP A 97 10.68 12.51 5.01
N PRO A 98 10.26 13.32 4.01
CA PRO A 98 9.77 14.67 4.23
C PRO A 98 8.69 14.77 5.31
N GLU A 99 8.61 15.92 5.96
CA GLU A 99 7.68 16.15 7.05
C GLU A 99 6.23 16.06 6.59
N LYS A 100 5.33 15.80 7.53
CA LYS A 100 3.88 15.67 7.23
C LYS A 100 3.28 16.95 6.65
N SER A 101 3.82 18.11 7.02
CA SER A 101 3.40 19.44 6.57
C SER A 101 4.12 19.92 5.32
N ASP A 102 5.14 19.21 4.84
CA ASP A 102 5.87 19.64 3.65
C ASP A 102 4.96 19.60 2.42
N GLU A 103 5.14 20.56 1.53
CA GLU A 103 4.33 20.74 0.34
C GLU A 103 5.18 20.82 -0.91
N ILE A 104 4.64 20.32 -2.03
CA ILE A 104 5.13 20.62 -3.38
C ILE A 104 4.01 21.31 -4.12
N ASN A 105 4.25 22.51 -4.64
CA ASN A 105 3.26 23.30 -5.38
C ASN A 105 1.94 23.50 -4.61
N GLY A 106 2.01 23.71 -3.29
CA GLY A 106 0.84 23.90 -2.42
C GLY A 106 0.09 22.62 -2.06
N ILE A 107 0.61 21.45 -2.42
CA ILE A 107 0.00 20.15 -2.10
C ILE A 107 0.76 19.52 -0.93
N ALA A 108 0.19 19.65 0.27
CA ALA A 108 0.69 18.98 1.47
C ALA A 108 0.72 17.46 1.29
N TRP A 109 1.62 16.80 2.03
CA TRP A 109 1.84 15.34 2.00
C TRP A 109 2.43 14.78 0.71
N LEU A 110 2.35 15.49 -0.42
CA LEU A 110 2.94 15.07 -1.70
C LEU A 110 4.42 14.71 -1.59
N PRO A 111 5.33 15.56 -1.03
CA PRO A 111 6.73 15.18 -0.90
C PRO A 111 6.94 13.93 -0.05
N ARG A 112 6.11 13.73 1.00
CA ARG A 112 6.20 12.59 1.91
C ARG A 112 5.70 11.28 1.30
N ILE A 113 4.62 11.31 0.53
CA ILE A 113 4.01 10.09 -0.03
C ILE A 113 4.83 9.51 -1.19
N LEU A 114 5.65 10.32 -1.88
CA LEU A 114 6.53 9.86 -2.97
C LEU A 114 7.51 8.73 -2.54
N PRO A 115 8.43 8.95 -1.57
CA PRO A 115 9.33 7.88 -1.13
C PRO A 115 8.58 6.71 -0.49
N LYS A 116 7.47 6.98 0.20
CA LYS A 116 6.63 5.94 0.82
C LYS A 116 5.97 5.02 -0.21
N ALA A 117 5.41 5.57 -1.28
CA ALA A 117 4.78 4.80 -2.34
C ALA A 117 5.80 3.98 -3.13
N ARG A 118 7.01 4.51 -3.35
CA ARG A 118 8.15 3.75 -3.90
C ARG A 118 8.54 2.59 -2.99
N ALA A 119 8.62 2.83 -1.69
CA ALA A 119 8.89 1.78 -0.70
C ALA A 119 7.78 0.71 -0.72
N LYS A 120 6.50 1.09 -0.82
CA LYS A 120 5.40 0.13 -1.00
C LYS A 120 5.59 -0.71 -2.26
N LEU A 121 5.82 -0.06 -3.40
CA LEU A 121 6.00 -0.70 -4.70
C LEU A 121 7.18 -1.69 -4.71
N ARG A 122 8.27 -1.38 -4.03
CA ARG A 122 9.45 -2.25 -3.95
C ARG A 122 9.36 -3.30 -2.84
N GLY A 123 8.40 -3.16 -1.92
CA GLY A 123 8.28 -4.02 -0.73
C GLY A 123 9.36 -3.71 0.31
N GLU A 124 9.67 -2.43 0.49
CA GLU A 124 10.75 -1.88 1.33
C GLU A 124 10.21 -1.06 2.50
N LEU A 125 8.89 -1.02 2.71
CA LEU A 125 8.29 -0.34 3.86
C LEU A 125 8.76 -0.99 5.18
N PRO A 126 9.12 -0.20 6.21
CA PRO A 126 9.34 -0.72 7.55
C PRO A 126 8.00 -1.20 8.14
N ALA A 127 8.05 -2.15 9.07
CA ALA A 127 6.84 -2.73 9.68
C ALA A 127 5.98 -1.70 10.46
N SER A 128 6.54 -0.56 10.83
CA SER A 128 5.84 0.56 11.46
C SER A 128 5.07 1.45 10.48
N MET A 129 5.15 1.19 9.17
CA MET A 129 4.54 2.00 8.13
C MET A 129 3.68 1.18 7.19
N MET A 130 2.48 1.67 6.93
CA MET A 130 1.58 1.14 5.90
C MET A 130 1.35 2.19 4.80
N TYR A 131 1.24 1.76 3.55
CA TYR A 131 0.70 2.59 2.47
C TYR A 131 -0.83 2.61 2.52
N SER A 132 -1.43 3.77 2.28
CA SER A 132 -2.86 4.03 2.51
C SER A 132 -3.22 4.13 4.01
N CYS A 133 -2.30 4.61 4.86
CA CYS A 133 -2.61 4.99 6.25
C CYS A 133 -3.49 6.25 6.30
N GLY A 134 -3.97 6.65 7.49
CA GLY A 134 -4.83 7.84 7.64
C GLY A 134 -4.30 9.12 6.96
N GLY A 135 -2.99 9.39 7.01
CA GLY A 135 -2.38 10.53 6.33
C GLY A 135 -2.39 10.40 4.80
N ASP A 136 -2.10 9.20 4.27
CA ASP A 136 -2.19 8.94 2.84
C ASP A 136 -3.65 9.03 2.35
N ARG A 137 -4.61 8.51 3.14
CA ARG A 137 -6.04 8.59 2.82
C ARG A 137 -6.52 10.04 2.75
N LEU A 138 -6.07 10.89 3.67
CA LEU A 138 -6.37 12.32 3.62
C LEU A 138 -5.80 12.96 2.35
N PHE A 139 -4.57 12.61 1.97
CA PHE A 139 -3.97 13.07 0.71
C PHE A 139 -4.80 12.61 -0.51
N PHE A 140 -5.15 11.33 -0.59
CA PHE A 140 -5.90 10.75 -1.69
C PHE A 140 -7.31 11.34 -1.85
N THR A 141 -8.04 11.49 -0.75
CA THR A 141 -9.40 12.05 -0.75
C THR A 141 -9.41 13.55 -1.05
N THR A 142 -8.44 14.30 -0.51
CA THR A 142 -8.26 15.73 -0.82
C THR A 142 -8.05 15.96 -2.31
N ASN A 143 -7.20 15.15 -2.93
CA ASN A 143 -6.74 15.31 -4.31
C ASN A 143 -7.52 14.48 -5.36
N ASP A 144 -8.55 13.74 -4.95
CA ASP A 144 -9.36 12.86 -5.81
C ASP A 144 -8.52 11.82 -6.59
N ILE A 145 -7.68 11.11 -5.84
CA ILE A 145 -6.74 10.12 -6.35
C ILE A 145 -7.07 8.76 -5.73
N GLU A 146 -7.19 7.72 -6.53
CA GLU A 146 -7.34 6.36 -6.01
C GLU A 146 -5.96 5.80 -5.59
N PRO A 147 -5.82 5.19 -4.38
CA PRO A 147 -4.53 4.72 -3.88
C PRO A 147 -3.75 3.77 -4.81
N SER A 148 -4.42 2.83 -5.49
CA SER A 148 -3.77 1.92 -6.44
C SER A 148 -3.39 2.61 -7.75
N GLU A 149 -4.19 3.58 -8.22
CA GLU A 149 -3.86 4.44 -9.36
C GLU A 149 -2.57 5.23 -9.10
N PHE A 150 -2.43 5.82 -7.90
CA PHE A 150 -1.20 6.52 -7.53
C PHE A 150 -0.01 5.57 -7.48
N LEU A 151 -0.18 4.37 -6.92
CA LEU A 151 0.92 3.38 -6.89
C LEU A 151 1.33 2.95 -8.30
N ALA A 152 0.37 2.80 -9.22
CA ALA A 152 0.65 2.51 -10.62
C ALA A 152 1.33 3.70 -11.35
N LEU A 153 0.97 4.94 -11.02
CA LEU A 153 1.66 6.14 -11.49
C LEU A 153 3.12 6.16 -11.04
N ILE A 154 3.37 5.88 -9.77
CA ILE A 154 4.74 5.76 -9.21
C ILE A 154 5.53 4.72 -9.99
N TRP A 155 4.93 3.57 -10.33
CA TRP A 155 5.62 2.58 -11.14
C TRP A 155 5.95 3.11 -12.55
N ARG A 156 5.00 3.73 -13.25
CA ARG A 156 5.23 4.28 -14.61
C ARG A 156 6.30 5.36 -14.66
N HIS A 157 6.48 6.11 -13.57
CA HIS A 157 7.39 7.26 -13.47
C HIS A 157 8.37 7.10 -12.30
N LEU A 158 8.90 5.88 -12.11
CA LEU A 158 9.68 5.52 -10.92
C LEU A 158 10.83 6.48 -10.61
N ASP A 159 11.48 6.97 -11.68
CA ASP A 159 12.65 7.84 -11.66
C ASP A 159 12.35 9.27 -12.18
N ASP A 160 11.07 9.66 -12.26
CA ASP A 160 10.62 10.96 -12.76
C ASP A 160 9.58 11.59 -11.82
N ASP A 161 10.07 12.19 -10.73
CA ASP A 161 9.23 12.89 -9.75
C ASP A 161 8.44 14.03 -10.39
N GLN A 162 9.01 14.73 -11.39
CA GLN A 162 8.32 15.85 -12.03
C GLN A 162 7.07 15.38 -12.78
N ALA A 163 7.14 14.26 -13.51
CA ALA A 163 5.97 13.69 -14.18
C ALA A 163 4.86 13.27 -13.18
N ILE A 164 5.25 12.76 -12.00
CA ILE A 164 4.30 12.41 -10.93
C ILE A 164 3.65 13.67 -10.37
N ILE A 165 4.45 14.69 -10.04
CA ILE A 165 3.99 15.97 -9.50
C ILE A 165 3.02 16.64 -10.48
N ASP A 166 3.39 16.72 -11.77
CA ASP A 166 2.55 17.32 -12.80
C ASP A 166 1.22 16.57 -12.98
N TRP A 167 1.24 15.24 -12.85
CA TRP A 167 0.02 14.44 -12.88
C TRP A 167 -0.89 14.72 -11.70
N VAL A 168 -0.33 14.79 -10.48
CA VAL A 168 -1.09 15.11 -9.26
C VAL A 168 -1.73 16.49 -9.37
N ILE A 169 -0.98 17.51 -9.81
CA ILE A 169 -1.51 18.87 -9.99
C ILE A 169 -2.70 18.89 -10.95
N ARG A 170 -2.59 18.21 -12.11
CA ARG A 170 -3.69 18.13 -13.08
C ARG A 170 -4.91 17.40 -12.49
N ARG A 171 -4.68 16.33 -11.73
CA ARG A 171 -5.75 15.54 -11.11
C ARG A 171 -6.49 16.37 -10.05
N SER A 172 -5.77 16.99 -9.12
CA SER A 172 -6.34 17.85 -8.08
C SER A 172 -7.07 19.06 -8.66
N GLY A 173 -6.54 19.65 -9.74
CA GLY A 173 -7.16 20.79 -10.43
C GLY A 173 -8.44 20.44 -11.20
N SER A 174 -8.67 19.16 -11.53
CA SER A 174 -9.89 18.70 -12.22
C SER A 174 -11.11 18.60 -11.30
N LYS A 175 -10.93 18.87 -9.99
CA LYS A 175 -11.99 18.91 -8.98
C LYS A 175 -12.70 20.28 -8.91
N ALA A 176 -12.13 21.30 -9.56
CA ALA A 176 -12.64 22.68 -9.59
C ALA A 176 -13.78 22.88 -10.59
#